data_AF-A0A971ZDZ5-F1
#
_entry.id   AF-A0A971ZDZ5-F1
#
_cell.length_a   1.000
_cell.length_b   1.000
_cell.length_c   1.000
_cell.angle_alpha   90.00
_cell.angle_beta   90.00
_cell.angle_gamma   90.00
#
_symmetry.space_group_name_H-M   'P 1'
#
loop_
_entity.id
_entity.type
_entity.pdbx_description
1 polymer ?
#
loop_
_entity_poly.entity_id
_entity_poly.type
_entity_poly.pdbx_seq_one_letter_code
_entity_poly.pdbx_strand_id
1 'polypeptide(L)' 'DEVPTQAITLGLQDIMESKQIILIATGTNKAQIMAELYESPVIEQLPASVIKSHPNALILLDEQSAQFLPADLCNVVVA' A
#
# COMPACT_ATOMS: atom_id res chain seq x y z
N ASP A 1 26.66 -6.16 -5.30
CA ASP A 1 25.70 -7.28 -5.44
C ASP A 1 25.78 -8.27 -4.28
N GLU A 2 25.65 -7.77 -3.04
CA GLU A 2 25.53 -8.61 -1.83
C GLU A 2 24.21 -8.29 -1.14
N VAL A 3 23.10 -8.78 -1.70
CA VAL A 3 21.80 -8.69 -1.03
C VAL A 3 21.56 -10.00 -0.27
N PRO A 4 21.20 -9.96 1.02
CA PRO A 4 20.87 -11.16 1.78
C PRO A 4 19.72 -11.95 1.13
N THR A 5 19.88 -13.27 1.03
CA THR A 5 18.84 -14.15 0.46
C THR A 5 17.70 -14.45 1.45
N GLN A 6 17.85 -14.05 2.71
CA GLN A 6 16.89 -14.27 3.77
C GLN A 6 16.78 -13.02 4.65
N ALA A 7 15.59 -12.79 5.19
CA ALA A 7 15.29 -11.71 6.12
C ALA A 7 14.28 -12.16 7.17
N ILE A 8 14.36 -11.58 8.36
CA ILE A 8 13.33 -11.71 9.39
C ILE A 8 12.40 -10.52 9.23
N THR A 9 11.10 -10.78 9.05
CA THR A 9 10.06 -9.76 8.90
C THR A 9 8.91 -10.06 9.86
N LEU A 10 8.15 -9.02 10.20
CA LEU A 10 6.84 -9.20 10.81
C LEU A 10 5.90 -9.93 9.86
N GLY A 11 4.97 -10.70 10.42
CA GLY A 11 3.89 -11.31 9.66
C GLY A 11 2.82 -10.26 9.31
N LEU A 12 2.00 -10.59 8.30
CA LEU A 12 0.86 -9.74 7.95
C LEU A 12 -0.14 -9.63 9.11
N GLN A 13 -0.33 -10.70 9.88
CA GLN A 13 -1.20 -10.67 11.05
C GLN A 13 -0.73 -9.63 12.07
N ASP A 14 0.57 -9.60 12.39
CA ASP A 14 1.13 -8.63 13.34
C ASP A 14 0.90 -7.17 12.89
N ILE A 15 1.02 -6.91 11.58
CA ILE A 15 0.76 -5.59 10.99
C ILE A 15 -0.74 -5.23 11.11
N MET A 16 -1.62 -6.19 10.86
CA MET A 16 -3.08 -5.99 10.90
C MET A 16 -3.65 -5.86 12.32
N GLU A 17 -2.90 -6.26 13.35
CA GLU A 17 -3.25 -6.05 14.76
C GLU A 17 -2.88 -4.63 15.27
N SER A 18 -2.20 -3.83 14.44
CA SER A 18 -1.85 -2.46 14.82
C SER A 18 -3.07 -1.56 15.00
N LYS A 19 -2.95 -0.51 15.82
CA LYS A 19 -4.06 0.45 16.02
C LYS A 19 -4.31 1.33 14.80
N GLN A 20 -3.30 1.50 13.96
CA GLN A 20 -3.33 2.33 12.77
C GLN A 20 -2.22 1.89 11.81
N ILE A 21 -2.56 1.81 10.52
CA ILE A 21 -1.61 1.52 9.44
C ILE A 21 -1.44 2.77 8.58
N ILE A 22 -0.19 3.17 8.32
CA ILE A 22 0.14 4.22 7.34
C ILE A 22 1.04 3.58 6.28
N LEU A 23 0.54 3.50 5.05
CA LEU A 23 1.31 3.05 3.89
C LEU A 23 1.71 4.27 3.07
N ILE A 24 3.01 4.43 2.84
CA ILE A 24 3.58 5.54 2.08
C ILE A 24 4.21 4.98 0.81
N ALA A 25 3.83 5.52 -0.34
CA ALA A 25 4.47 5.21 -1.62
C ALA A 25 4.74 6.48 -2.40
N THR A 26 5.92 6.57 -3.01
CA THR A 26 6.36 7.74 -3.76
C THR A 26 7.04 7.33 -5.05
N GLY A 27 6.96 8.23 -6.04
CA GLY A 27 7.58 8.08 -7.35
C GLY A 27 6.76 7.26 -8.35
N THR A 28 7.05 7.51 -9.63
CA THR A 28 6.35 6.91 -10.77
C THR A 28 6.41 5.38 -10.80
N ASN A 29 7.49 4.78 -10.29
CA ASN A 29 7.67 3.33 -10.21
C ASN A 29 6.61 2.63 -9.36
N LYS A 30 5.89 3.36 -8.51
CA LYS A 30 4.80 2.82 -7.68
C LYS A 30 3.41 3.11 -8.24
N ALA A 31 3.28 3.94 -9.27
CA ALA A 31 1.97 4.36 -9.77
C ALA A 31 1.07 3.21 -10.21
N GLN A 32 1.61 2.29 -11.00
CA GLN A 32 0.84 1.17 -11.53
C GLN A 32 0.37 0.22 -10.42
N ILE A 33 1.27 -0.12 -9.48
CA ILE A 33 0.89 -1.01 -8.37
C ILE A 33 -0.07 -0.34 -7.39
N MET A 34 -0.05 1.00 -7.27
CA MET A 34 -1.03 1.73 -6.47
C MET A 34 -2.42 1.74 -7.11
N ALA A 35 -2.50 1.88 -8.44
CA ALA A 35 -3.76 1.73 -9.17
C ALA A 35 -4.30 0.29 -9.08
N GLU A 36 -3.44 -0.71 -9.29
CA GLU A 36 -3.80 -2.11 -9.10
C GLU A 36 -4.24 -2.40 -7.66
N LEU A 37 -3.54 -1.85 -6.67
CA LEU A 37 -3.94 -1.93 -5.28
C LEU A 37 -5.31 -1.31 -5.08
N TYR A 38 -5.62 -0.16 -5.67
CA TYR A 38 -6.93 0.48 -5.53
C TYR A 38 -8.07 -0.35 -6.13
N GLU A 39 -7.90 -0.92 -7.32
CA GLU A 39 -8.94 -1.67 -8.04
C GLU A 39 -9.13 -3.10 -7.52
N SER A 40 -8.06 -3.75 -7.06
CA SER A 40 -8.09 -5.17 -6.73
C SER A 40 -8.83 -5.47 -5.42
N PRO A 41 -9.54 -6.60 -5.31
CA PRO A 41 -9.99 -7.11 -4.01
C PRO A 41 -8.79 -7.57 -3.16
N VAL A 42 -9.06 -8.02 -1.93
CA VAL A 42 -8.01 -8.63 -1.10
C VAL A 42 -7.56 -9.95 -1.72
N ILE A 43 -6.30 -10.03 -2.17
CA ILE A 43 -5.72 -11.19 -2.86
C ILE A 43 -4.28 -11.45 -2.39
N GLU A 44 -3.85 -12.72 -2.45
CA GLU A 44 -2.53 -13.15 -1.97
C GLU A 44 -1.37 -12.64 -2.84
N GLN A 45 -1.59 -12.47 -4.15
CA GLN A 45 -0.58 -11.96 -5.08
C GLN A 45 -0.23 -10.50 -4.82
N LEU A 46 -1.12 -9.77 -4.13
CA LEU A 46 -0.92 -8.40 -3.71
C LEU A 46 -1.13 -8.29 -2.20
N PRO A 47 -0.14 -8.66 -1.37
CA PRO A 47 -0.30 -8.70 0.09
C PRO A 47 -0.77 -7.38 0.71
N ALA A 48 -0.36 -6.24 0.14
CA ALA A 48 -0.79 -4.92 0.58
C ALA A 48 -2.32 -4.70 0.49
N SER A 49 -3.02 -5.48 -0.34
CA SER A 49 -4.48 -5.41 -0.47
C SER A 49 -5.20 -5.70 0.85
N VAL A 50 -4.60 -6.49 1.75
CA VAL A 50 -5.18 -6.80 3.07
C VAL A 50 -5.39 -5.54 3.92
N ILE A 51 -4.58 -4.49 3.73
CA ILE A 51 -4.67 -3.22 4.46
C ILE A 51 -6.05 -2.57 4.26
N LYS A 52 -6.72 -2.83 3.14
CA LYS A 52 -8.10 -2.34 2.87
C LYS A 52 -9.12 -2.83 3.89
N SER A 53 -8.86 -3.98 4.53
CA SER A 53 -9.74 -4.54 5.56
C SER A 53 -9.51 -3.94 6.94
N HIS A 54 -8.43 -3.17 7.12
CA HIS A 54 -8.11 -2.56 8.41
C HIS A 54 -9.00 -1.33 8.65
N PRO A 55 -9.69 -1.23 9.80
CA PRO A 55 -10.65 -0.14 10.05
C PRO A 55 -10.00 1.24 10.15
N ASN A 56 -8.68 1.30 10.39
CA ASN A 56 -7.93 2.54 10.54
C ASN A 56 -6.63 2.49 9.71
N ALA A 57 -6.76 2.60 8.38
CA ALA A 57 -5.63 2.62 7.47
C ALA A 57 -5.62 3.91 6.63
N LEU A 58 -4.42 4.44 6.42
CA LEU A 58 -4.16 5.64 5.62
C LEU A 58 -3.10 5.33 4.57
N ILE A 59 -3.38 5.69 3.32
CA ILE A 59 -2.42 5.59 2.20
C ILE A 59 -1.99 7.00 1.81
N LEU A 60 -0.68 7.26 1.89
CA LEU A 60 -0.06 8.53 1.51
C LEU A 60 0.69 8.35 0.20
N LEU A 61 0.34 9.14 -0.79
CA LEU A 61 0.94 9.13 -2.12
C LEU A 61 1.47 10.51 -2.49
N ASP A 62 2.52 10.55 -3.29
CA ASP A 62 2.87 11.75 -4.04
C ASP A 62 2.09 11.80 -5.37
N GLU A 63 2.06 12.96 -6.02
CA GLU A 63 1.37 13.14 -7.31
C GLU A 63 1.83 12.11 -8.36
N GLN A 64 3.11 11.75 -8.36
CA GLN A 64 3.70 10.81 -9.31
C GLN A 64 3.21 9.38 -9.12
N SER A 65 3.04 8.92 -7.88
CA SER A 65 2.50 7.60 -7.57
C SER A 65 0.97 7.57 -7.61
N ALA A 66 0.29 8.71 -7.59
CA ALA A 66 -1.15 8.81 -7.73
C ALA A 66 -1.64 9.01 -9.17
N GLN A 67 -0.75 9.15 -10.16
CA GLN A 67 -1.09 9.55 -11.54
C GLN A 67 -2.12 8.67 -12.28
N PHE A 68 -2.36 7.44 -11.83
CA PHE A 68 -3.34 6.52 -12.42
C PHE A 68 -4.59 6.30 -11.54
N LEU A 69 -4.72 7.05 -10.44
CA LEU A 69 -5.85 6.96 -9.54
C LEU A 69 -6.95 7.97 -9.91
N PRO A 70 -8.21 7.64 -9.61
CA PRO A 70 -9.32 8.57 -9.85
C PRO A 70 -9.28 9.76 -8.86
N ALA A 71 -9.76 10.92 -9.29
CA ALA A 71 -9.61 12.19 -8.57
C ALA A 71 -10.49 12.32 -7.31
N ASP A 72 -11.45 11.41 -7.09
CA ASP A 72 -12.48 11.44 -6.05
C ASP A 72 -12.16 10.57 -4.82
N LEU A 73 -10.88 10.32 -4.57
CA LEU A 73 -10.41 9.40 -3.53
C LEU A 73 -10.46 10.01 -2.11
N CYS A 74 -11.30 9.42 -1.24
CA CYS A 74 -11.51 9.91 0.13
C CYS A 74 -10.47 9.42 1.17
N ASN A 75 -9.75 8.31 0.92
CA ASN A 75 -8.83 7.68 1.87
C ASN A 75 -7.35 7.71 1.43
N VAL A 76 -7.06 8.41 0.33
CA VAL A 76 -5.70 8.63 -0.16
C VAL A 76 -5.44 10.12 -0.02
N VAL A 77 -4.45 10.47 0.80
CA VAL A 77 -3.97 11.84 0.86
C VAL A 77 -2.81 11.93 -0.12
N VAL A 78 -3.00 12.74 -1.16
CA VAL A 78 -1.94 13.10 -2.10
C VAL A 78 -1.26 14.35 -1.58
N ALA A 79 0.06 14.25 -1.32
CA ALA A 79 0.89 15.34 -0.81
C ALA A 79 1.95 15.77 -1.82
#